data_AF-A0A3C2DBG4-F1
#
_entry.id   AF-A0A3C2DBG4-F1
#
_cell.length_a   1.000
_cell.length_b   1.000
_cell.length_c   1.000
_cell.angle_alpha   90.00
_cell.angle_beta   90.00
_cell.angle_gamma   90.00
#
_symmetry.space_group_name_H-M   'P 1'
#
loop_
_entity.id
_entity.type
_entity.pdbx_description
1 polymer ?
#
loop_
_entity_poly.entity_id
_entity_poly.type
_entity_poly.pdbx_seq_one_letter_code
_entity_poly.pdbx_strand_id
1 'polypeptide(L)'
;MDQLQPTADLLNLVFAYDPPIGIDQLSWYYRDNPEGFASIGRVDKVGLQVGNYSLVPTRLESRTQGELRLGLGVDLATHPQYRGAGTFRRTVEDSYRS
;
A
#
# COMPACT_ATOMS: atom_id res chain seq x y z
N MET A 1 -14.20 7.20 6.52
CA MET A 1 -13.70 5.81 6.57
C MET A 1 -13.13 5.51 5.19
N ASP A 2 -11.84 5.23 5.10
CA ASP A 2 -11.20 4.83 3.84
C ASP A 2 -11.82 3.53 3.32
N GLN A 3 -12.17 3.49 2.04
CA GLN A 3 -12.68 2.28 1.40
C GLN A 3 -11.48 1.41 0.97
N LEU A 4 -11.40 0.15 1.45
CA LEU A 4 -10.31 -0.78 1.10
C LEU A 4 -10.61 -1.61 -0.15
N GLN A 5 -11.86 -1.69 -0.58
CA GLN A 5 -12.26 -2.46 -1.75
C GLN A 5 -11.51 -2.03 -3.02
N PRO A 6 -11.39 -0.72 -3.36
CA PRO A 6 -10.65 -0.31 -4.55
C PRO A 6 -9.16 -0.69 -4.49
N THR A 7 -8.57 -0.72 -3.30
CA THR A 7 -7.19 -1.16 -3.11
C THR A 7 -7.07 -2.67 -3.32
N ALA A 8 -7.97 -3.47 -2.74
CA ALA A 8 -8.01 -4.93 -2.98
C ALA A 8 -8.16 -5.24 -4.48
N ASP A 9 -9.07 -4.56 -5.17
CA ASP A 9 -9.32 -4.75 -6.60
C ASP A 9 -8.06 -4.44 -7.43
N LEU A 10 -7.39 -3.31 -7.15
CA LEU A 10 -6.15 -2.93 -7.84
C LEU A 10 -5.02 -3.93 -7.58
N LEU A 11 -4.83 -4.36 -6.33
CA LEU A 11 -3.76 -5.29 -5.96
C LEU A 11 -3.99 -6.66 -6.60
N ASN A 12 -5.22 -7.17 -6.58
CA ASN A 12 -5.58 -8.42 -7.25
C ASN A 12 -5.37 -8.33 -8.78
N LEU A 13 -5.70 -7.19 -9.39
CA LEU A 13 -5.47 -6.97 -10.82
C LEU A 13 -3.96 -6.95 -11.17
N VAL A 14 -3.14 -6.29 -10.35
CA VAL A 14 -1.71 -6.08 -10.66
C VAL A 14 -0.84 -7.28 -10.30
N PHE A 15 -1.13 -7.94 -9.18
CA PHE A 15 -0.32 -9.03 -8.64
C PHE A 15 -0.92 -10.42 -8.86
N ALA A 16 -2.18 -10.52 -9.29
CA ALA A 16 -2.86 -11.78 -9.56
C ALA A 16 -2.78 -12.78 -8.39
N TYR A 17 -3.08 -12.31 -7.17
CA TYR A 17 -3.11 -13.16 -5.97
C TYR A 17 -4.06 -14.35 -6.14
N ASP A 18 -3.62 -15.51 -5.66
CA ASP A 18 -4.39 -16.74 -5.60
C ASP A 18 -4.22 -17.39 -4.21
N PRO A 19 -5.25 -17.37 -3.33
CA PRO A 19 -6.55 -16.75 -3.54
C PRO A 19 -6.47 -15.20 -3.55
N PRO A 20 -7.48 -14.49 -4.12
CA PRO A 20 -7.52 -13.03 -4.11
C PRO A 20 -7.42 -12.44 -2.70
N ILE A 21 -6.68 -11.34 -2.55
CA ILE A 21 -6.61 -10.61 -1.27
C ILE A 21 -7.96 -9.96 -0.96
N GLY A 22 -8.45 -10.16 0.26
CA GLY A 22 -9.71 -9.62 0.74
C GLY A 22 -9.56 -8.35 1.57
N ILE A 23 -10.68 -7.65 1.79
CA ILE A 23 -10.72 -6.43 2.60
C ILE A 23 -10.36 -6.66 4.07
N ASP A 24 -10.66 -7.85 4.62
CA ASP A 24 -10.34 -8.18 6.01
C ASP A 24 -8.84 -8.32 6.21
N GLN A 25 -8.16 -8.95 5.25
CA GLN A 25 -6.70 -9.07 5.26
C GLN A 25 -6.03 -7.69 5.13
N LEU A 26 -6.53 -6.83 4.23
CA LEU A 26 -6.03 -5.46 4.13
C LEU A 26 -6.34 -4.62 5.37
N SER A 27 -7.50 -4.81 6.01
CA SER A 27 -7.84 -4.10 7.25
C SER A 27 -6.89 -4.50 8.35
N TRP A 28 -6.65 -5.80 8.53
CA TRP A 28 -5.67 -6.28 9.50
C TRP A 28 -4.27 -5.72 9.21
N TYR A 29 -3.85 -5.76 7.94
CA TYR A 29 -2.50 -5.38 7.56
C TYR A 29 -2.22 -3.88 7.64
N TYR A 30 -3.21 -3.04 7.31
CA TYR A 30 -3.05 -1.59 7.25
C TYR A 30 -3.55 -0.86 8.49
N ARG A 31 -4.52 -1.43 9.22
CA ARG A 31 -5.19 -0.75 10.34
C ARG A 31 -4.91 -1.42 11.67
N ASP A 32 -5.04 -2.74 11.71
CA ASP A 32 -4.96 -3.51 12.95
C ASP A 32 -3.58 -4.13 13.16
N ASN A 33 -2.57 -3.67 12.41
CA ASN A 33 -1.21 -4.15 12.54
C ASN A 33 -0.67 -3.79 13.94
N PRO A 34 -0.11 -4.77 14.68
CA PRO A 34 0.35 -4.57 16.06
C PRO A 34 1.47 -3.53 16.18
N GLU A 35 2.20 -3.26 15.11
CA GLU A 35 3.27 -2.26 15.08
C GLU A 35 2.76 -0.85 14.73
N GLY A 36 1.48 -0.70 14.39
CA GLY A 36 0.79 0.57 14.15
C GLY A 36 0.09 0.65 12.78
N PHE A 37 -0.54 1.80 12.51
CA PHE A 37 -1.24 2.07 11.25
C PHE A 37 -0.27 2.28 10.08
N ALA A 38 -0.64 1.76 8.90
CA ALA A 38 0.09 2.02 7.67
C ALA A 38 -0.17 3.44 7.14
N SER A 39 0.87 4.08 6.59
CA SER A 39 0.71 5.28 5.76
C SER A 39 0.54 4.85 4.31
N ILE A 40 -0.53 5.32 3.64
CA ILE A 40 -0.95 4.80 2.33
C ILE A 40 -1.16 5.94 1.35
N GLY A 41 -0.36 5.98 0.29
CA GLY A 41 -0.58 6.82 -0.87
C GLY A 41 -1.50 6.14 -1.88
N ARG A 42 -2.58 6.82 -2.27
CA ARG A 42 -3.52 6.35 -3.31
C ARG A 42 -3.64 7.40 -4.41
N VAL A 43 -3.80 6.93 -5.64
CA VAL A 43 -4.08 7.81 -6.79
C VAL A 43 -5.34 7.33 -7.48
N ASP A 44 -6.32 8.23 -7.61
CA ASP A 44 -7.58 7.96 -8.28
C ASP A 44 -7.69 8.70 -9.63
N LYS A 45 -8.30 8.03 -10.62
CA LYS A 45 -8.65 8.59 -11.93
C LYS A 45 -10.06 8.15 -12.31
N VAL A 46 -10.95 9.12 -12.53
CA VAL A 46 -12.33 8.86 -12.99
C VAL A 46 -13.07 7.87 -12.07
N GLY A 47 -12.86 7.98 -10.75
CA GLY A 47 -13.49 7.10 -9.74
C GLY A 47 -12.86 5.70 -9.60
N LEU A 48 -11.76 5.42 -10.30
CA LEU A 48 -11.00 4.18 -10.20
C LEU A 48 -9.65 4.44 -9.50
N GLN A 49 -9.29 3.61 -8.52
CA GLN A 49 -7.94 3.63 -7.95
C GLN A 49 -6.94 3.07 -8.97
N VAL A 50 -6.00 3.92 -9.40
CA VAL A 50 -4.97 3.58 -10.40
C VAL A 50 -3.57 3.46 -9.81
N GLY A 51 -3.38 3.88 -8.57
CA GLY A 51 -2.12 3.80 -7.84
C GLY A 51 -2.31 3.42 -6.38
N ASN A 52 -1.40 2.61 -5.87
CA ASN A 52 -1.27 2.32 -4.43
C ASN A 52 0.21 2.25 -4.06
N TYR A 53 0.57 2.77 -2.89
CA TYR A 53 1.84 2.48 -2.23
C TYR A 53 1.67 2.64 -0.73
N SER A 54 2.16 1.68 0.04
CA SER A 54 1.93 1.62 1.47
C SER A 54 3.26 1.52 2.22
N LEU A 55 3.38 2.24 3.32
CA LEU A 55 4.44 2.11 4.31
C LEU A 55 3.85 1.42 5.54
N VAL A 56 4.10 0.13 5.69
CA VAL A 56 3.54 -0.67 6.79
C VAL A 56 4.54 -0.73 7.95
N PRO A 57 4.16 -0.33 9.19
CA PRO A 57 5.02 -0.44 10.35
C PRO A 57 5.51 -1.86 10.54
N THR A 58 6.82 -2.00 10.64
CA THR A 58 7.51 -3.28 10.82
C THR A 58 8.59 -3.10 11.87
N ARG A 59 8.58 -4.00 12.85
CA ARG A 59 9.65 -4.14 13.84
C ARG A 59 10.77 -4.97 13.25
N LEU A 60 11.99 -4.45 13.32
CA LEU A 60 13.21 -5.06 12.79
C LEU A 60 14.31 -5.03 13.85
N GLU A 61 15.18 -6.04 13.86
CA GLU A 61 16.37 -6.04 14.71
C GLU A 61 17.59 -5.56 13.92
N SER A 62 18.24 -4.52 14.44
CA SER A 62 19.54 -4.04 13.98
C SER A 62 20.65 -4.61 14.86
N ARG A 63 21.71 -5.13 14.22
CA ARG A 63 22.92 -5.60 14.92
C ARG A 63 23.66 -4.49 15.68
N THR A 64 23.46 -3.23 15.31
CA THR A 64 24.17 -2.07 15.88
C THR A 64 23.29 -1.15 16.72
N GLN A 65 21.97 -1.15 16.48
CA GLN A 65 21.03 -0.24 17.12
C GLN A 65 19.92 -0.94 17.91
N GLY A 66 19.92 -2.29 17.96
CA GLY A 66 18.86 -3.04 18.62
C GLY A 66 17.54 -2.99 17.85
N GLU A 67 16.41 -2.97 18.57
CA GLU A 67 15.08 -2.94 17.96
C GLU A 67 14.80 -1.59 17.26
N LEU A 68 14.40 -1.65 15.99
CA LEU A 68 13.98 -0.50 15.19
C LEU A 68 12.54 -0.72 14.70
N ARG A 69 11.74 0.35 14.67
CA ARG A 69 10.44 0.36 14.00
C ARG A 69 10.52 1.25 12.77
N LEU A 70 10.30 0.65 11.58
CA LEU A 70 10.41 1.33 10.29
C LEU A 70 9.15 1.07 9.45
N GLY A 71 8.84 1.99 8.53
CA GLY A 71 7.82 1.77 7.51
C GLY A 71 8.39 0.94 6.36
N LEU A 72 7.92 -0.30 6.20
CA LEU A 72 8.29 -1.13 5.05
C LEU A 72 7.43 -0.74 3.85
N GLY A 73 8.09 -0.30 2.78
CA GLY A 73 7.44 0.00 1.51
C GLY A 73 6.94 -1.26 0.80
N VAL A 74 5.62 -1.37 0.65
CA VAL A 74 4.93 -2.51 0.05
C VAL A 74 3.78 -2.04 -0.85
N ASP A 75 3.17 -2.99 -1.55
CA ASP A 75 1.93 -2.79 -2.31
C ASP A 75 1.99 -1.66 -3.33
N LEU A 76 3.17 -1.45 -3.90
CA LEU A 76 3.42 -0.48 -4.96
C LEU A 76 2.79 -0.96 -6.26
N ALA A 77 1.58 -0.50 -6.53
CA ALA A 77 0.79 -0.91 -7.67
C ALA A 77 0.47 0.28 -8.57
N THR A 78 0.53 0.06 -9.89
CA THR A 78 0.00 0.97 -10.89
C THR A 78 -0.85 0.19 -11.86
N HIS A 79 -2.10 0.62 -12.02
CA HIS A 79 -3.05 0.01 -12.93
C HIS A 79 -2.44 -0.12 -14.34
N PRO A 80 -2.54 -1.28 -15.02
CA PRO A 80 -1.81 -1.54 -16.26
C PRO A 80 -1.99 -0.48 -17.35
N GLN A 81 -3.22 0.03 -17.51
CA GLN A 81 -3.55 1.07 -18.50
C GLN A 81 -2.95 2.46 -18.19
N TYR A 82 -2.46 2.70 -16.98
CA TYR A 82 -1.92 3.99 -16.52
C TYR A 82 -0.40 3.95 -16.28
N ARG A 83 0.28 2.90 -16.75
CA ARG A 83 1.74 2.78 -16.73
C ARG A 83 2.36 3.71 -17.78
N GLY A 84 3.59 4.18 -17.54
CA GLY A 84 4.31 5.09 -18.45
C GLY A 84 3.82 6.55 -18.44
N ALA A 85 2.75 6.87 -17.72
CA ALA A 85 2.17 8.22 -17.64
C ALA A 85 2.62 9.05 -16.41
N GLY A 86 3.67 8.60 -15.70
CA GLY A 86 4.17 9.27 -14.48
C GLY A 86 3.38 8.97 -13.19
N THR A 87 2.37 8.10 -13.24
CA THR A 87 1.55 7.67 -12.10
C THR A 87 2.40 7.17 -10.92
N PHE A 88 3.46 6.39 -11.20
CA PHE A 88 4.40 5.87 -10.20
C PHE A 88 4.99 6.96 -9.29
N ARG A 89 5.50 8.05 -9.87
CA ARG A 89 6.15 9.12 -9.11
C ARG A 89 5.17 9.81 -8.16
N ARG A 90 3.95 10.07 -8.65
CA ARG A 90 2.90 10.72 -7.85
C ARG A 90 2.46 9.85 -6.67
N THR A 91 2.26 8.55 -6.89
CA THR A 91 1.90 7.62 -5.83
C THR A 91 2.95 7.57 -4.71
N VAL A 92 4.24 7.54 -5.07
CA VAL A 92 5.34 7.53 -4.10
C VAL A 92 5.42 8.86 -3.34
N GLU A 93 5.31 9.99 -4.02
CA GLU A 93 5.35 11.32 -3.38
C GLU A 93 4.19 11.55 -2.40
N ASP A 94 2.99 11.05 -2.69
CA ASP A 94 1.83 11.16 -1.78
C ASP A 94 1.99 10.31 -0.51
N SER A 95 2.62 9.14 -0.61
CA SER A 95 2.85 8.27 0.56
C SER A 95 3.74 8.90 1.63
N TYR A 96 4.67 9.79 1.24
CA TYR A 96 5.54 10.48 2.20
C TYR A 96 4.88 11.70 2.86
N ARG A 97 3.71 12.15 2.38
CA ARG A 97 3.00 13.32 2.91
C ARG A 97 1.88 12.96 3.90
N SER A 98 1.56 11.67 4.00
CA SER A 98 0.37 11.14 4.68
C SER A 98 0.69 10.64 6.08
#